data_AF-A0A937E4B5-F1
#
_entry.id   AF-A0A937E4B5-F1
#
_cell.length_a   1.000
_cell.length_b   1.000
_cell.length_c   1.000
_cell.angle_alpha   90.00
_cell.angle_beta   90.00
_cell.angle_gamma   90.00
#
_symmetry.space_group_name_H-M   'P 1'
#
loop_
_entity.id
_entity.type
_entity.pdbx_description
1 polymer ?
#
loop_
_entity_poly.entity_id
_entity_poly.type
_entity_poly.pdbx_seq_one_letter_code
_entity_poly.pdbx_strand_id
1 'polypeptide(L)'
;MSHTKIATLAGSALALALMATTPALAQDNRGNDRSEESSEASGQVQGEVVLPGRIGGGREDRNRQRQQARQPAPPSAEEIQAAATTVAAVVVPTCQVTESSLLGTREGGAKLYEVACATGPGYIIEAAEGAPTAADCVLQSSLAWQLRQENPEADVGLQCTLPGNQNRVQVISGYAQQAGVSCNADEAIAWNTRVYELGCAGTDGWRLEKAEAGTWSATPCWRYALISTGTCQLTTAEESRTEWPRLVANTEIAACNIEDVSWMGDNPQRGAFYELKCSTGEGVIVRFHEGATQQVYSCVDAVAIFSKPCELTATPASTEPEAAPAE
;
A
#
# COMPACT_ATOMS: atom_id res chain seq x y z
N MET A 1 35.82 1.03 -37.56
CA MET A 1 37.19 1.07 -37.03
C MET A 1 37.34 2.27 -36.11
N SER A 2 37.21 2.05 -34.80
CA SER A 2 38.16 2.53 -33.78
C SER A 2 37.60 2.15 -32.42
N HIS A 3 38.33 1.26 -31.78
CA HIS A 3 38.08 0.76 -30.44
C HIS A 3 38.42 1.83 -29.41
N THR A 4 37.68 1.92 -28.31
CA THR A 4 38.24 2.45 -27.06
C THR A 4 37.73 1.65 -25.87
N LYS A 5 38.68 1.37 -24.99
CA LYS A 5 38.78 0.25 -24.07
C LYS A 5 38.04 0.48 -22.75
N ILE A 6 37.58 -0.63 -22.19
CA ILE A 6 37.18 -0.83 -20.79
C ILE A 6 38.41 -0.62 -19.89
N ALA A 7 38.22 0.08 -18.76
CA ALA A 7 39.14 0.03 -17.62
C ALA A 7 38.34 -0.23 -16.34
N THR A 8 38.63 -1.38 -15.76
CA THR A 8 38.22 -1.92 -14.46
C THR A 8 38.87 -1.13 -13.34
N LEU A 9 38.11 -0.80 -12.29
CA LEU A 9 38.67 -0.40 -10.98
C LEU A 9 38.02 -1.23 -9.88
N ALA A 10 38.86 -2.06 -9.27
CA ALA A 10 38.61 -2.74 -8.02
C ALA A 10 38.81 -1.75 -6.84
N GLY A 11 37.95 -1.83 -5.83
CA GLY A 11 38.15 -1.19 -4.53
C GLY A 11 37.24 -1.89 -3.52
N SER A 12 37.78 -2.77 -2.69
CA SER A 12 38.36 -2.51 -1.36
C SER A 12 37.33 -2.78 -0.26
N ALA A 13 37.62 -3.82 0.50
CA ALA A 13 36.88 -4.29 1.67
C ALA A 13 36.81 -3.22 2.78
N LEU A 14 35.63 -3.02 3.36
CA LEU A 14 35.47 -2.37 4.66
C LEU A 14 35.12 -3.43 5.70
N ALA A 15 35.98 -3.56 6.70
CA ALA A 15 35.79 -4.40 7.87
C ALA A 15 34.71 -3.80 8.80
N LEU A 16 33.72 -4.61 9.18
CA LEU A 16 32.78 -4.31 10.26
C LEU A 16 33.49 -4.43 11.62
N ALA A 17 33.53 -3.34 12.38
CA ALA A 17 33.82 -3.35 13.81
C ALA A 17 32.50 -3.22 14.59
N LEU A 18 32.07 -4.30 15.23
CA LEU A 18 30.97 -4.34 16.19
C LEU A 18 31.48 -3.90 17.57
N MET A 19 30.97 -2.77 18.08
CA MET A 19 31.02 -2.43 19.50
C MET A 19 29.61 -2.05 19.95
N ALA A 20 28.96 -2.95 20.69
CA ALA A 20 27.76 -2.63 21.45
C ALA A 20 28.11 -2.71 22.94
N THR A 21 28.20 -1.54 23.57
CA THR A 21 28.31 -1.37 25.02
C THR A 21 26.91 -1.42 25.64
N THR A 22 26.73 -2.27 26.65
CA THR A 22 25.57 -2.26 27.55
C THR A 22 25.64 -1.09 28.53
N PRO A 23 24.49 -0.50 28.92
CA PRO A 23 24.36 0.08 30.25
C PRO A 23 23.66 -0.88 31.20
N ALA A 24 24.28 -1.01 32.37
CA ALA A 24 23.84 -1.76 33.52
C ALA A 24 22.68 -1.06 34.26
N LEU A 25 22.02 -1.87 35.08
CA LEU A 25 20.96 -1.61 36.06
C LEU A 25 21.22 -0.39 36.97
N ALA A 26 20.15 0.31 37.35
CA ALA A 26 20.12 1.11 38.58
C ALA A 26 18.70 1.26 39.18
N GLN A 27 18.53 0.61 40.34
CA GLN A 27 17.89 1.11 41.58
C GLN A 27 16.37 1.11 41.73
N ASP A 28 15.89 -0.04 42.22
CA ASP A 28 15.18 -0.23 43.49
C ASP A 28 15.42 0.89 44.55
N ASN A 29 14.36 1.47 45.13
CA ASN A 29 14.19 1.60 46.59
C ASN A 29 12.85 2.24 47.03
N ARG A 30 12.34 1.71 48.16
CA ARG A 30 11.32 2.21 49.11
C ARG A 30 9.86 1.94 48.73
N GLY A 31 9.09 1.11 49.42
CA GLY A 31 9.21 0.56 50.79
C GLY A 31 8.15 1.18 51.70
N ASN A 32 7.44 0.31 52.44
CA ASN A 32 6.35 0.53 53.41
C ASN A 32 4.98 0.94 52.81
N ASP A 33 3.85 0.29 53.12
CA ASP A 33 3.46 -0.24 54.43
C ASP A 33 2.69 -1.58 54.41
N ARG A 34 3.11 -2.45 55.35
CA ARG A 34 2.35 -3.44 56.13
C ARG A 34 1.04 -2.84 56.69
N SER A 35 -0.06 -3.51 57.08
CA SER A 35 -0.49 -4.89 57.28
C SER A 35 -1.97 -4.82 57.71
N GLU A 36 -2.75 -5.85 57.36
CA GLU A 36 -3.77 -6.54 58.19
C GLU A 36 -5.09 -5.84 58.61
N GLU A 37 -6.20 -6.39 58.06
CA GLU A 37 -7.36 -7.00 58.76
C GLU A 37 -7.28 -7.02 60.30
N SER A 38 -8.32 -6.83 61.12
CA SER A 38 -9.75 -7.17 61.05
C SER A 38 -10.40 -6.71 62.37
N SER A 39 -11.71 -6.43 62.39
CA SER A 39 -12.68 -6.96 63.40
C SER A 39 -14.04 -6.25 63.32
N GLU A 40 -15.07 -7.05 63.04
CA GLU A 40 -16.47 -6.76 63.36
C GLU A 40 -16.72 -6.94 64.87
N ALA A 41 -17.54 -6.07 65.47
CA ALA A 41 -18.56 -6.46 66.47
C ALA A 41 -19.43 -5.25 66.91
N SER A 42 -20.71 -5.37 66.56
CA SER A 42 -21.95 -4.80 67.11
C SER A 42 -21.93 -4.12 68.50
N GLY A 43 -22.64 -2.97 68.57
CA GLY A 43 -23.21 -2.39 69.78
C GLY A 43 -24.16 -1.23 69.48
N GLN A 44 -25.47 -1.43 69.66
CA GLN A 44 -26.50 -0.38 69.62
C GLN A 44 -26.41 0.51 70.88
N VAL A 45 -26.44 1.84 70.73
CA VAL A 45 -27.06 2.77 71.71
C VAL A 45 -27.70 3.95 70.97
N GLN A 46 -28.85 4.35 71.50
CA GLN A 46 -29.84 5.29 71.00
C GLN A 46 -29.40 6.76 71.07
N GLY A 47 -29.88 7.54 70.10
CA GLY A 47 -30.56 8.82 70.33
C GLY A 47 -29.75 10.00 70.85
N GLU A 48 -29.24 10.84 69.94
CA GLU A 48 -29.17 12.28 70.20
C GLU A 48 -29.43 13.06 68.91
N VAL A 49 -30.39 13.99 69.00
CA VAL A 49 -30.80 14.88 67.91
C VAL A 49 -29.67 15.88 67.66
N VAL A 50 -28.85 15.62 66.65
CA VAL A 50 -27.89 16.58 66.12
C VAL A 50 -28.57 17.35 65.00
N LEU A 51 -28.84 18.64 65.26
CA LEU A 51 -29.18 19.67 64.26
C LEU A 51 -28.30 19.50 63.01
N PRO A 52 -28.80 19.74 61.78
CA PRO A 52 -27.94 19.75 60.60
C PRO A 52 -27.00 20.96 60.65
N GLY A 53 -25.92 20.80 61.41
CA GLY A 53 -24.74 21.61 61.34
C GLY A 53 -24.18 21.46 59.94
N ARG A 54 -24.07 22.60 59.26
CA ARG A 54 -23.37 22.83 57.99
C ARG A 54 -21.94 22.25 58.06
N ILE A 55 -21.79 20.95 57.80
CA ILE A 55 -20.51 20.26 57.65
C ILE A 55 -20.35 19.87 56.18
N GLY A 56 -19.18 20.11 55.62
CA GLY A 56 -18.73 19.43 54.40
C GLY A 56 -18.79 20.26 53.12
N GLY A 57 -18.10 21.40 53.12
CA GLY A 57 -17.69 22.08 51.88
C GLY A 57 -16.36 22.73 52.15
N GLY A 58 -15.32 21.90 52.29
CA GLY A 58 -13.97 22.35 52.61
C GLY A 58 -13.53 23.42 51.61
N ARG A 59 -12.63 24.32 52.03
CA ARG A 59 -11.97 25.25 51.08
C ARG A 59 -11.34 24.51 49.90
N GLU A 60 -10.94 23.25 50.11
CA GLU A 60 -10.41 22.34 49.11
C GLU A 60 -11.45 21.89 48.08
N ASP A 61 -12.69 21.55 48.48
CA ASP A 61 -13.77 21.21 47.54
C ASP A 61 -14.16 22.41 46.68
N ARG A 62 -14.25 23.60 47.30
CA ARG A 62 -14.50 24.85 46.57
C ARG A 62 -13.34 25.24 45.65
N ASN A 63 -12.10 24.93 46.02
CA ASN A 63 -10.95 25.13 45.14
C ASN A 63 -10.91 24.11 44.01
N ARG A 64 -11.24 22.84 44.25
CA ARG A 64 -11.35 21.80 43.21
C ARG A 64 -12.45 22.12 42.22
N GLN A 65 -13.64 22.55 42.68
CA GLN A 65 -14.71 23.03 41.80
C GLN A 65 -14.31 24.27 41.00
N ARG A 66 -13.60 25.23 41.62
CA ARG A 66 -13.07 26.40 40.90
C ARG A 66 -11.95 26.06 39.91
N GLN A 67 -11.16 25.02 40.18
CA GLN A 67 -10.11 24.56 39.27
C GLN A 67 -10.69 23.75 38.10
N GLN A 68 -11.70 22.92 38.33
CA GLN A 68 -12.45 22.24 37.27
C GLN A 68 -13.22 23.22 36.38
N ALA A 69 -13.79 24.30 36.95
CA ALA A 69 -14.43 25.37 36.18
C ALA A 69 -13.46 26.28 35.40
N ARG A 70 -12.15 26.03 35.45
CA ARG A 70 -11.09 26.81 34.77
C ARG A 70 -10.38 26.05 33.65
N GLN A 71 -10.71 24.79 33.40
CA GLN A 71 -10.20 24.12 32.21
C GLN A 71 -10.83 24.78 30.97
N PRO A 72 -10.03 25.21 29.99
CA PRO A 72 -10.56 25.73 28.74
C PRO A 72 -11.52 24.71 28.13
N ALA A 73 -12.65 25.18 27.60
CA ALA A 73 -13.51 24.31 26.82
C ALA A 73 -12.69 23.70 25.67
N PRO A 74 -12.93 22.42 25.32
CA PRO A 74 -12.33 21.85 24.13
C PRO A 74 -12.71 22.70 22.91
N PRO A 75 -11.84 22.78 21.89
CA PRO A 75 -12.13 23.56 20.70
C PRO A 75 -13.39 23.02 20.01
N SER A 76 -14.22 23.93 19.52
CA SER A 76 -15.40 23.61 18.72
C SER A 76 -15.02 23.05 17.35
N ALA A 77 -15.95 22.38 16.68
CA ALA A 77 -15.75 21.86 15.33
C ALA A 77 -15.40 22.98 14.33
N GLU A 78 -15.99 24.17 14.48
CA GLU A 78 -15.70 25.33 13.64
C GLU A 78 -14.27 25.84 13.86
N GLU A 79 -13.81 25.91 15.11
CA GLU A 79 -12.42 26.27 15.44
C GLU A 79 -11.42 25.24 14.92
N ILE A 80 -11.74 23.94 15.02
CA ILE A 80 -10.93 22.86 14.44
C ILE A 80 -10.85 23.01 12.92
N GLN A 81 -12.00 23.21 12.25
CA GLN A 81 -12.08 23.39 10.81
C GLN A 81 -11.26 24.58 10.32
N ALA A 82 -11.39 25.74 10.97
CA ALA A 82 -10.64 26.93 10.62
C ALA A 82 -9.13 26.73 10.81
N ALA A 83 -8.71 26.12 11.92
CA ALA A 83 -7.31 25.87 12.21
C ALA A 83 -6.70 24.84 11.25
N ALA A 84 -7.39 23.71 11.02
CA ALA A 84 -6.94 22.67 10.10
C ALA A 84 -6.83 23.19 8.67
N THR A 85 -7.81 23.98 8.20
CA THR A 85 -7.78 24.62 6.88
C THR A 85 -6.57 25.56 6.73
N THR A 86 -6.26 26.33 7.78
CA THR A 86 -5.13 27.26 7.78
C THR A 86 -3.80 26.52 7.61
N VAL A 87 -3.60 25.42 8.34
CA VAL A 87 -2.35 24.64 8.24
C VAL A 87 -2.30 23.83 6.94
N ALA A 88 -3.44 23.29 6.49
CA ALA A 88 -3.55 22.58 5.21
C ALA A 88 -3.14 23.48 4.03
N ALA A 89 -3.55 24.75 4.03
CA ALA A 89 -3.15 25.71 2.99
C ALA A 89 -1.62 25.91 2.88
N VAL A 90 -0.86 25.61 3.94
CA VAL A 90 0.60 25.68 3.94
C VAL A 90 1.24 24.40 3.41
N VAL A 91 0.79 23.23 3.90
CA VAL A 91 1.49 21.95 3.64
C VAL A 91 0.95 21.18 2.45
N VAL A 92 -0.33 21.37 2.14
CA VAL A 92 -1.06 20.72 1.05
C VAL A 92 -1.94 21.76 0.35
N PRO A 93 -1.35 22.77 -0.32
CA PRO A 93 -2.09 23.93 -0.84
C PRO A 93 -3.16 23.59 -1.89
N THR A 94 -3.12 22.38 -2.46
CA THR A 94 -4.15 21.88 -3.39
C THR A 94 -5.37 21.27 -2.69
N CYS A 95 -5.33 21.06 -1.37
CA CYS A 95 -6.42 20.48 -0.61
C CYS A 95 -7.44 21.56 -0.22
N GLN A 96 -8.59 21.57 -0.89
CA GLN A 96 -9.76 22.29 -0.41
C GLN A 96 -10.42 21.47 0.71
N VAL A 97 -10.19 21.82 1.97
CA VAL A 97 -10.68 21.06 3.12
C VAL A 97 -12.22 21.10 3.18
N THR A 98 -12.85 19.93 3.19
CA THR A 98 -14.31 19.77 3.31
C THR A 98 -14.75 19.27 4.69
N GLU A 99 -13.88 18.54 5.36
CA GLU A 99 -14.10 18.00 6.71
C GLU A 99 -12.76 17.97 7.45
N SER A 100 -12.80 18.12 8.77
CA SER A 100 -11.61 17.96 9.59
C SER A 100 -11.92 17.45 11.00
N SER A 101 -10.90 16.89 11.63
CA SER A 101 -10.93 16.39 13.00
C SER A 101 -9.62 16.74 13.70
N LEU A 102 -9.67 17.02 15.00
CA LEU A 102 -8.49 17.11 15.86
C LEU A 102 -8.23 15.72 16.46
N LEU A 103 -7.17 15.07 16.03
CA LEU A 103 -6.78 13.74 16.50
C LEU A 103 -6.08 13.79 17.87
N GLY A 104 -5.44 14.91 18.18
CA GLY A 104 -4.76 15.10 19.45
C GLY A 104 -3.63 16.12 19.37
N THR A 105 -2.68 16.00 20.30
CA THR A 105 -1.52 16.88 20.41
C THR A 105 -0.29 16.05 20.74
N ARG A 106 0.80 16.25 20.01
CA ARG A 106 2.09 15.60 20.24
C ARG A 106 2.84 16.24 21.40
N GLU A 107 3.88 15.57 21.88
CA GLU A 107 4.88 16.18 22.74
C GLU A 107 5.44 17.45 22.07
N GLY A 108 5.53 18.55 22.83
CA GLY A 108 5.89 19.87 22.28
C GLY A 108 4.71 20.71 21.77
N GLY A 109 3.47 20.21 21.85
CA GLY A 109 2.26 21.02 21.61
C GLY A 109 1.78 21.08 20.15
N ALA A 110 2.43 20.36 19.23
CA ALA A 110 2.00 20.28 17.85
C ALA A 110 0.65 19.55 17.76
N LYS A 111 -0.36 20.18 17.16
CA LYS A 111 -1.69 19.60 16.98
C LYS A 111 -1.70 18.65 15.78
N LEU A 112 -2.36 17.52 15.92
CA LEU A 112 -2.59 16.57 14.83
C LEU A 112 -4.02 16.73 14.32
N TYR A 113 -4.16 17.11 13.06
CA TYR A 113 -5.45 17.19 12.40
C TYR A 113 -5.58 16.08 11.37
N GLU A 114 -6.79 15.55 11.20
CA GLU A 114 -7.16 14.85 9.98
C GLU A 114 -7.98 15.80 9.12
N VAL A 115 -7.72 15.84 7.82
CA VAL A 115 -8.49 16.64 6.86
C VAL A 115 -8.92 15.77 5.69
N ALA A 116 -10.16 15.95 5.23
CA ALA A 116 -10.64 15.43 3.96
C ALA A 116 -10.64 16.57 2.93
N CYS A 117 -10.18 16.28 1.71
CA CYS A 117 -10.11 17.25 0.63
C CYS A 117 -11.29 17.04 -0.34
N ALA A 118 -11.78 18.12 -0.96
CA ALA A 118 -12.84 18.04 -1.97
C ALA A 118 -12.48 17.15 -3.15
N THR A 119 -11.20 17.11 -3.52
CA THR A 119 -10.64 16.26 -4.57
C THR A 119 -9.29 15.70 -4.13
N GLY A 120 -9.00 14.46 -4.52
CA GLY A 120 -7.74 13.80 -4.17
C GLY A 120 -7.79 13.14 -2.78
N PRO A 121 -6.62 12.78 -2.23
CA PRO A 121 -6.54 12.13 -0.93
C PRO A 121 -6.71 13.17 0.18
N GLY A 122 -7.18 12.74 1.34
CA GLY A 122 -7.03 13.51 2.57
C GLY A 122 -5.67 13.31 3.22
N TYR A 123 -5.49 13.99 4.36
CA TYR A 123 -4.20 14.04 5.05
C TYR A 123 -4.35 14.03 6.56
N ILE A 124 -3.38 13.42 7.25
CA ILE A 124 -3.07 13.72 8.64
C ILE A 124 -1.99 14.80 8.67
N ILE A 125 -2.29 15.93 9.28
CA ILE A 125 -1.42 17.10 9.34
C ILE A 125 -0.89 17.25 10.76
N GLU A 126 0.43 17.32 10.88
CA GLU A 126 1.09 17.75 12.11
C GLU A 126 1.41 19.24 12.02
N ALA A 127 0.67 20.03 12.80
CA ALA A 127 0.80 21.47 12.87
C ALA A 127 1.95 21.88 13.82
N ALA A 128 3.16 21.43 13.52
CA ALA A 128 4.37 21.90 14.19
C ALA A 128 4.70 23.33 13.74
N GLU A 129 5.11 24.20 14.68
CA GLU A 129 5.43 25.59 14.38
C GLU A 129 6.62 25.69 13.40
N GLY A 130 6.45 26.46 12.33
CA GLY A 130 7.49 26.69 11.31
C GLY A 130 7.76 25.53 10.34
N ALA A 131 7.39 24.30 10.69
CA ALA A 131 7.62 23.12 9.86
C ALA A 131 6.46 22.11 9.93
N PRO A 132 5.23 22.51 9.56
CA PRO A 132 4.10 21.58 9.55
C PRO A 132 4.30 20.49 8.48
N THR A 133 3.85 19.27 8.76
CA THR A 133 3.97 18.11 7.86
C THR A 133 2.61 17.51 7.54
N ALA A 134 2.52 16.73 6.46
CA ALA A 134 1.32 16.01 6.07
C ALA A 134 1.65 14.57 5.68
N ALA A 135 0.84 13.63 6.18
CA ALA A 135 0.82 12.23 5.79
C ALA A 135 -0.43 11.96 4.96
N ASP A 136 -0.26 11.43 3.75
CA ASP A 136 -1.32 11.13 2.80
C ASP A 136 -2.13 9.89 3.23
N CYS A 137 -3.45 10.02 3.32
CA CYS A 137 -4.35 8.94 3.76
C CYS A 137 -4.39 7.74 2.80
N VAL A 138 -4.18 7.95 1.49
CA VAL A 138 -4.05 6.87 0.52
C VAL A 138 -2.77 6.07 0.77
N LEU A 139 -1.66 6.76 1.05
CA LEU A 139 -0.39 6.08 1.37
C LEU A 139 -0.49 5.30 2.68
N GLN A 140 -1.04 5.91 3.74
CA GLN A 140 -1.20 5.25 5.04
C GLN A 140 -2.09 4.01 4.95
N SER A 141 -3.25 4.13 4.30
CA SER A 141 -4.17 3.00 4.14
C SER A 141 -3.57 1.89 3.25
N SER A 142 -2.73 2.25 2.27
CA SER A 142 -2.02 1.28 1.42
C SER A 142 -0.95 0.53 2.19
N LEU A 143 -0.17 1.23 3.03
CA LEU A 143 0.80 0.60 3.92
C LEU A 143 0.10 -0.34 4.90
N ALA A 144 -1.01 0.09 5.50
CA ALA A 144 -1.79 -0.73 6.40
C ALA A 144 -2.35 -2.00 5.72
N TRP A 145 -2.76 -1.90 4.45
CA TRP A 145 -3.15 -3.06 3.65
C TRP A 145 -1.97 -4.01 3.43
N GLN A 146 -0.81 -3.51 3.01
CA GLN A 146 0.38 -4.31 2.74
C GLN A 146 0.86 -5.07 3.99
N LEU A 147 0.96 -4.38 5.12
CA LEU A 147 1.37 -4.99 6.39
C LEU A 147 0.41 -6.10 6.84
N ARG A 148 -0.90 -5.94 6.58
CA ARG A 148 -1.92 -6.93 6.94
C ARG A 148 -1.98 -8.13 6.00
N GLN A 149 -1.48 -8.00 4.78
CA GLN A 149 -1.28 -9.17 3.90
C GLN A 149 -0.21 -10.10 4.46
N GLU A 150 0.86 -9.55 5.04
CA GLU A 150 1.92 -10.33 5.67
C GLU A 150 1.54 -10.83 7.07
N ASN A 151 0.87 -9.99 7.86
CA ASN A 151 0.42 -10.29 9.20
C ASN A 151 -0.93 -9.61 9.48
N PRO A 152 -2.06 -10.34 9.51
CA PRO A 152 -3.39 -9.76 9.74
C PRO A 152 -3.52 -8.90 11.00
N GLU A 153 -2.74 -9.20 12.04
CA GLU A 153 -2.75 -8.49 13.33
C GLU A 153 -1.68 -7.38 13.43
N ALA A 154 -1.07 -6.99 12.31
CA ALA A 154 -0.04 -5.95 12.30
C ALA A 154 -0.56 -4.63 12.89
N ASP A 155 0.25 -4.02 13.77
CA ASP A 155 0.08 -2.64 14.17
C ASP A 155 0.48 -1.74 13.00
N VAL A 156 -0.49 -1.00 12.47
CA VAL A 156 -0.34 -0.11 11.31
C VAL A 156 -0.20 1.36 11.72
N GLY A 157 -0.07 1.63 13.02
CA GLY A 157 0.05 2.98 13.54
C GLY A 157 -1.18 3.85 13.30
N LEU A 158 -0.97 5.18 13.25
CA LEU A 158 -2.04 6.15 13.07
C LEU A 158 -2.61 6.09 11.66
N GLN A 159 -3.92 5.85 11.55
CA GLN A 159 -4.65 5.78 10.29
C GLN A 159 -5.68 6.89 10.18
N CYS A 160 -6.05 7.22 8.95
CA CYS A 160 -7.14 8.13 8.67
C CYS A 160 -8.48 7.46 9.01
N THR A 161 -9.41 8.26 9.55
CA THR A 161 -10.69 7.79 10.10
C THR A 161 -11.89 8.57 9.56
N LEU A 162 -11.68 9.77 9.00
CA LEU A 162 -12.75 10.55 8.38
C LEU A 162 -13.35 9.75 7.21
N PRO A 163 -14.69 9.70 7.08
CA PRO A 163 -15.34 8.95 5.99
C PRO A 163 -14.84 9.36 4.61
N GLY A 164 -14.59 10.66 4.40
CA GLY A 164 -14.04 11.19 3.14
C GLY A 164 -12.62 10.72 2.79
N ASN A 165 -11.91 10.10 3.74
CA ASN A 165 -10.55 9.59 3.57
C ASN A 165 -10.48 8.05 3.46
N GLN A 166 -11.61 7.37 3.67
CA GLN A 166 -11.73 5.91 3.57
C GLN A 166 -12.07 5.48 2.14
N ASN A 167 -11.45 6.13 1.15
CA ASN A 167 -11.84 6.11 -0.26
C ASN A 167 -10.66 5.84 -1.20
N ARG A 168 -9.68 5.04 -0.77
CA ARG A 168 -8.45 4.75 -1.53
C ARG A 168 -8.72 4.34 -2.98
N VAL A 169 -9.65 3.41 -3.21
CA VAL A 169 -10.03 2.95 -4.56
C VAL A 169 -10.53 4.10 -5.43
N GLN A 170 -11.39 4.96 -4.88
CA GLN A 170 -11.93 6.12 -5.58
C GLN A 170 -10.83 7.12 -5.95
N VAL A 171 -9.92 7.43 -5.03
CA VAL A 171 -8.84 8.41 -5.27
C VAL A 171 -7.89 7.89 -6.35
N ILE A 172 -7.43 6.64 -6.26
CA ILE A 172 -6.52 6.05 -7.24
C ILE A 172 -7.21 5.87 -8.61
N SER A 173 -8.51 5.55 -8.64
CA SER A 173 -9.30 5.55 -9.87
C SER A 173 -9.29 6.91 -10.56
N GLY A 174 -9.35 8.02 -9.79
CA GLY A 174 -9.22 9.37 -10.33
C GLY A 174 -7.86 9.65 -10.97
N TYR A 175 -6.78 9.03 -10.48
CA TYR A 175 -5.45 9.09 -11.12
C TYR A 175 -5.41 8.28 -12.41
N ALA A 176 -6.03 7.10 -12.40
CA ALA A 176 -6.13 6.24 -13.58
C ALA A 176 -6.90 6.92 -14.72
N GLN A 177 -7.99 7.62 -14.40
CA GLN A 177 -8.75 8.42 -15.36
C GLN A 177 -7.92 9.52 -16.01
N GLN A 178 -7.03 10.19 -15.25
CA GLN A 178 -6.09 11.17 -15.81
C GLN A 178 -5.06 10.53 -16.75
N ALA A 179 -4.75 9.25 -16.57
CA ALA A 179 -3.91 8.46 -17.47
C ALA A 179 -4.68 7.83 -18.65
N GLY A 180 -5.98 8.08 -18.78
CA GLY A 180 -6.81 7.53 -19.85
C GLY A 180 -7.33 6.10 -19.59
N VAL A 181 -7.23 5.61 -18.36
CA VAL A 181 -7.75 4.30 -17.95
C VAL A 181 -9.19 4.43 -17.49
N SER A 182 -10.03 3.51 -17.95
CA SER A 182 -11.41 3.35 -17.49
C SER A 182 -11.70 1.87 -17.28
N CYS A 183 -11.83 1.45 -16.03
CA CYS A 183 -12.25 0.10 -15.65
C CYS A 183 -13.15 0.14 -14.42
N ASN A 184 -13.82 -0.96 -14.12
CA ASN A 184 -14.56 -1.12 -12.86
C ASN A 184 -13.58 -1.48 -11.74
N ALA A 185 -13.01 -0.46 -11.09
CA ALA A 185 -12.04 -0.67 -10.03
C ALA A 185 -12.67 -1.21 -8.75
N ASP A 186 -12.13 -2.31 -8.24
CA ASP A 186 -12.53 -2.98 -7.00
C ASP A 186 -11.44 -2.90 -5.93
N GLU A 187 -10.18 -2.91 -6.35
CA GLU A 187 -9.03 -2.77 -5.47
C GLU A 187 -8.06 -1.68 -5.97
N ALA A 188 -7.32 -1.08 -5.05
CA ALA A 188 -6.26 -0.14 -5.39
C ALA A 188 -5.27 -0.05 -4.24
N ILE A 189 -3.99 0.17 -4.55
CA ILE A 189 -2.93 0.42 -3.56
C ILE A 189 -1.91 1.42 -4.09
N ALA A 190 -1.32 2.17 -3.17
CA ALA A 190 -0.13 2.96 -3.45
C ALA A 190 1.11 2.19 -2.94
N TRP A 191 2.07 1.99 -3.83
CA TRP A 191 3.37 1.41 -3.50
C TRP A 191 4.29 2.45 -2.89
N ASN A 192 4.21 3.69 -3.38
CA ASN A 192 4.89 4.86 -2.85
C ASN A 192 4.20 6.14 -3.38
N THR A 193 4.84 7.30 -3.19
CA THR A 193 4.32 8.62 -3.63
C THR A 193 4.22 8.81 -5.14
N ARG A 194 4.77 7.88 -5.94
CA ARG A 194 4.83 7.95 -7.41
C ARG A 194 4.30 6.70 -8.12
N VAL A 195 4.15 5.58 -7.42
CA VAL A 195 3.75 4.31 -8.03
C VAL A 195 2.51 3.78 -7.32
N TYR A 196 1.49 3.46 -8.11
CA TYR A 196 0.20 2.97 -7.65
C TYR A 196 -0.23 1.78 -8.51
N GLU A 197 -1.15 1.01 -7.99
CA GLU A 197 -1.79 -0.09 -8.68
C GLU A 197 -3.30 0.01 -8.53
N LEU A 198 -3.99 -0.28 -9.63
CA LEU A 198 -5.44 -0.35 -9.72
C LEU A 198 -5.82 -1.77 -10.16
N GLY A 199 -6.54 -2.50 -9.31
CA GLY A 199 -7.24 -3.73 -9.68
C GLY A 199 -8.54 -3.38 -10.41
N CYS A 200 -8.88 -4.16 -11.43
CA CYS A 200 -10.05 -3.96 -12.25
C CYS A 200 -10.86 -5.25 -12.30
N ALA A 201 -12.08 -5.24 -11.75
CA ALA A 201 -12.88 -6.46 -11.61
C ALA A 201 -13.05 -7.21 -12.95
N GLY A 202 -12.48 -8.41 -13.05
CA GLY A 202 -12.64 -9.31 -14.19
C GLY A 202 -11.89 -8.92 -15.46
N THR A 203 -10.97 -7.95 -15.38
CA THR A 203 -10.10 -7.52 -16.48
C THR A 203 -8.70 -7.19 -15.97
N ASP A 204 -7.70 -7.07 -16.84
CA ASP A 204 -6.36 -6.69 -16.41
C ASP A 204 -6.34 -5.35 -15.66
N GLY A 205 -5.57 -5.30 -14.57
CA GLY A 205 -5.35 -4.08 -13.80
C GLY A 205 -4.29 -3.18 -14.42
N TRP A 206 -3.92 -2.13 -13.69
CA TRP A 206 -3.00 -1.10 -14.18
C TRP A 206 -1.99 -0.69 -13.12
N ARG A 207 -0.73 -0.59 -13.52
CA ARG A 207 0.30 0.13 -12.78
C ARG A 207 0.30 1.58 -13.23
N LEU A 208 0.10 2.49 -12.29
CA LEU A 208 0.07 3.93 -12.51
C LEU A 208 1.38 4.54 -11.99
N GLU A 209 1.97 5.41 -12.80
CA GLU A 209 3.15 6.18 -12.42
C GLU A 209 2.88 7.68 -12.54
N LYS A 210 3.31 8.42 -11.51
CA LYS A 210 3.26 9.88 -11.46
C LYS A 210 4.63 10.45 -11.77
N ALA A 211 4.75 11.17 -12.88
CA ALA A 211 5.94 11.94 -13.21
C ALA A 211 6.14 13.11 -12.24
N GLU A 212 7.36 13.65 -12.17
CA GLU A 212 7.66 14.80 -11.29
C GLU A 212 6.81 16.04 -11.63
N ALA A 213 6.51 16.22 -12.91
CA ALA A 213 5.63 17.28 -13.40
C ALA A 213 4.14 17.06 -13.09
N GLY A 214 3.78 15.94 -12.43
CA GLY A 214 2.41 15.60 -12.05
C GLY A 214 1.60 14.86 -13.12
N THR A 215 2.17 14.62 -14.31
CA THR A 215 1.54 13.82 -15.36
C THR A 215 1.45 12.35 -14.95
N TRP A 216 0.32 11.72 -15.26
CA TRP A 216 0.07 10.31 -15.01
C TRP A 216 0.31 9.47 -16.27
N SER A 217 0.92 8.30 -16.09
CA SER A 217 0.98 7.24 -17.09
C SER A 217 0.45 5.94 -16.52
N ALA A 218 -0.14 5.12 -17.37
CA ALA A 218 -0.67 3.82 -16.98
C ALA A 218 -0.09 2.73 -17.89
N THR A 219 0.31 1.62 -17.29
CA THR A 219 0.78 0.43 -18.00
C THR A 219 -0.06 -0.77 -17.56
N PRO A 220 -0.61 -1.58 -18.49
CA PRO A 220 -1.38 -2.76 -18.15
C PRO A 220 -0.57 -3.73 -17.31
N CYS A 221 -1.22 -4.36 -16.34
CA CYS A 221 -0.57 -5.27 -15.40
C CYS A 221 -0.08 -6.57 -16.03
N TRP A 222 -0.69 -7.05 -17.13
CA TRP A 222 -0.20 -8.25 -17.84
C TRP A 222 1.28 -8.09 -18.28
N ARG A 223 1.74 -6.85 -18.51
CA ARG A 223 3.13 -6.57 -18.86
C ARG A 223 4.09 -6.82 -17.71
N TYR A 224 3.64 -6.75 -16.46
CA TYR A 224 4.49 -6.89 -15.29
C TYR A 224 4.25 -8.18 -14.53
N ALA A 225 2.99 -8.59 -14.37
CA ALA A 225 2.59 -9.80 -13.66
C ALA A 225 3.30 -11.05 -14.20
N LEU A 226 3.59 -11.08 -15.52
CA LEU A 226 4.28 -12.17 -16.17
C LEU A 226 5.81 -12.06 -16.12
N ILE A 227 6.38 -10.86 -15.93
CA ILE A 227 7.83 -10.59 -16.02
C ILE A 227 8.49 -10.57 -14.64
N SER A 228 7.82 -9.98 -13.65
CA SER A 228 8.37 -9.78 -12.31
C SER A 228 7.30 -9.97 -11.24
N THR A 229 7.54 -10.94 -10.36
CA THR A 229 6.69 -11.19 -9.20
C THR A 229 6.58 -9.93 -8.33
N GLY A 230 5.36 -9.62 -7.88
CA GLY A 230 5.09 -8.52 -6.94
C GLY A 230 4.96 -7.11 -7.55
N THR A 231 4.97 -6.95 -8.88
CA THR A 231 4.85 -5.62 -9.52
C THR A 231 3.40 -5.21 -9.80
N CYS A 232 2.51 -6.19 -10.01
CA CYS A 232 1.07 -6.03 -9.93
C CYS A 232 0.52 -7.16 -9.05
N GLN A 233 0.07 -6.84 -7.84
CA GLN A 233 -0.43 -7.80 -6.85
C GLN A 233 -1.96 -7.91 -6.82
N LEU A 234 -2.67 -6.89 -7.31
CA LEU A 234 -4.13 -6.82 -7.33
C LEU A 234 -4.72 -7.46 -8.59
N THR A 235 -3.90 -7.75 -9.60
CA THR A 235 -4.36 -8.39 -10.83
C THR A 235 -4.04 -9.88 -10.80
N THR A 236 -5.05 -10.72 -11.01
CA THR A 236 -4.88 -12.17 -11.11
C THR A 236 -4.35 -12.59 -12.49
N ALA A 237 -3.77 -13.79 -12.57
CA ALA A 237 -3.34 -14.35 -13.86
C ALA A 237 -4.52 -14.54 -14.83
N GLU A 238 -5.72 -14.84 -14.33
CA GLU A 238 -6.93 -14.94 -15.15
C GLU A 238 -7.35 -13.59 -15.72
N GLU A 239 -7.35 -12.54 -14.91
CA GLU A 239 -7.62 -11.17 -15.35
C GLU A 239 -6.60 -10.70 -16.39
N SER A 240 -5.30 -10.91 -16.17
CA SER A 240 -4.29 -10.58 -17.17
C SER A 240 -4.45 -11.36 -18.48
N ARG A 241 -4.95 -12.60 -18.43
CA ARG A 241 -5.22 -13.40 -19.64
C ARG A 241 -6.33 -12.79 -20.51
N THR A 242 -7.27 -12.06 -19.93
CA THR A 242 -8.38 -11.44 -20.68
C THR A 242 -7.92 -10.42 -21.74
N GLU A 243 -6.73 -9.85 -21.60
CA GLU A 243 -6.16 -8.90 -22.57
C GLU A 243 -5.63 -9.59 -23.83
N TRP A 244 -5.22 -10.84 -23.74
CA TRP A 244 -4.49 -11.51 -24.82
C TRP A 244 -5.26 -11.68 -26.12
N PRO A 245 -6.57 -12.02 -26.13
CA PRO A 245 -7.36 -12.01 -27.35
C PRO A 245 -7.27 -10.69 -28.12
N ARG A 246 -7.23 -9.55 -27.41
CA ARG A 246 -7.04 -8.23 -28.03
C ARG A 246 -5.62 -8.03 -28.55
N LEU A 247 -4.61 -8.48 -27.82
CA LEU A 247 -3.20 -8.35 -28.19
C LEU A 247 -2.83 -9.15 -29.45
N VAL A 248 -3.53 -10.26 -29.72
CA VAL A 248 -3.27 -11.15 -30.86
C VAL A 248 -4.34 -11.09 -31.95
N ALA A 249 -5.32 -10.18 -31.84
CA ALA A 249 -6.46 -10.12 -32.75
C ALA A 249 -6.10 -9.98 -34.25
N ASN A 250 -4.91 -9.46 -34.57
CA ASN A 250 -4.44 -9.23 -35.94
C ASN A 250 -3.36 -10.22 -36.39
N THR A 251 -3.34 -11.43 -35.82
CA THR A 251 -2.37 -12.47 -36.15
C THR A 251 -3.08 -13.76 -36.57
N GLU A 252 -2.29 -14.74 -37.02
CA GLU A 252 -2.75 -16.09 -37.36
C GLU A 252 -3.38 -16.85 -36.18
N ILE A 253 -3.16 -16.42 -34.93
CA ILE A 253 -3.73 -17.06 -33.73
C ILE A 253 -4.94 -16.31 -33.16
N ALA A 254 -5.54 -15.37 -33.89
CA ALA A 254 -6.69 -14.60 -33.41
C ALA A 254 -7.89 -15.46 -32.96
N ALA A 255 -8.03 -16.68 -33.50
CA ALA A 255 -9.08 -17.63 -33.13
C ALA A 255 -8.69 -18.57 -31.96
N CYS A 256 -7.47 -18.46 -31.43
CA CYS A 256 -7.02 -19.25 -30.30
C CYS A 256 -7.80 -18.88 -29.03
N ASN A 257 -8.41 -19.87 -28.40
CA ASN A 257 -8.89 -19.73 -27.03
C ASN A 257 -7.70 -19.91 -26.08
N ILE A 258 -7.19 -18.80 -25.54
CA ILE A 258 -5.95 -18.76 -24.78
C ILE A 258 -6.21 -19.25 -23.35
N GLU A 259 -5.64 -20.40 -23.00
CA GLU A 259 -5.76 -21.01 -21.68
C GLU A 259 -4.65 -20.60 -20.74
N ASP A 260 -3.46 -20.28 -21.24
CA ASP A 260 -2.35 -19.88 -20.38
C ASP A 260 -1.35 -19.01 -21.12
N VAL A 261 -0.62 -18.19 -20.37
CA VAL A 261 0.39 -17.27 -20.88
C VAL A 261 1.59 -17.23 -19.94
N SER A 262 2.78 -17.38 -20.51
CA SER A 262 4.04 -17.29 -19.76
C SER A 262 5.01 -16.33 -20.46
N TRP A 263 5.74 -15.55 -19.68
CA TRP A 263 6.82 -14.73 -20.22
C TRP A 263 8.07 -15.58 -20.43
N MET A 264 8.72 -15.40 -21.57
CA MET A 264 9.90 -16.16 -21.96
C MET A 264 11.20 -15.35 -21.90
N GLY A 265 11.11 -14.02 -21.91
CA GLY A 265 12.28 -13.15 -21.91
C GLY A 265 12.04 -11.82 -22.62
N ASP A 266 12.84 -10.82 -22.26
CA ASP A 266 12.89 -9.52 -22.93
C ASP A 266 14.19 -9.33 -23.69
N ASN A 267 14.11 -8.65 -24.82
CA ASN A 267 15.26 -8.17 -25.57
C ASN A 267 15.04 -6.71 -25.98
N PRO A 268 15.95 -5.77 -25.68
CA PRO A 268 15.74 -4.35 -26.00
C PRO A 268 15.55 -4.04 -27.50
N GLN A 269 16.14 -4.84 -28.39
CA GLN A 269 16.06 -4.64 -29.84
C GLN A 269 14.97 -5.48 -30.50
N ARG A 270 14.61 -6.62 -29.89
CA ARG A 270 13.65 -7.57 -30.43
C ARG A 270 12.31 -7.56 -29.68
N GLY A 271 12.20 -6.90 -28.54
CA GLY A 271 10.99 -6.90 -27.72
C GLY A 271 10.87 -8.10 -26.79
N ALA A 272 9.69 -8.23 -26.20
CA ALA A 272 9.31 -9.24 -25.23
C ALA A 272 8.76 -10.47 -25.94
N PHE A 273 9.03 -11.65 -25.39
CA PHE A 273 8.53 -12.93 -25.89
C PHE A 273 7.63 -13.58 -24.85
N TYR A 274 6.49 -14.07 -25.30
CA TYR A 274 5.49 -14.73 -24.46
C TYR A 274 5.06 -16.04 -25.11
N GLU A 275 4.98 -17.11 -24.33
CA GLU A 275 4.34 -18.35 -24.73
C GLU A 275 2.85 -18.24 -24.44
N LEU A 276 2.02 -18.61 -25.41
CA LEU A 276 0.58 -18.76 -25.25
C LEU A 276 0.22 -20.22 -25.48
N LYS A 277 -0.63 -20.76 -24.60
CA LYS A 277 -1.23 -22.08 -24.76
C LYS A 277 -2.68 -21.94 -25.23
N CYS A 278 -2.99 -22.51 -26.38
CA CYS A 278 -4.36 -22.59 -26.90
C CYS A 278 -5.08 -23.83 -26.35
N SER A 279 -6.42 -23.76 -26.23
CA SER A 279 -7.24 -24.91 -25.81
C SER A 279 -7.19 -26.11 -26.73
N THR A 280 -6.70 -25.94 -27.96
CA THR A 280 -6.40 -27.04 -28.90
C THR A 280 -5.22 -27.90 -28.45
N GLY A 281 -4.47 -27.45 -27.43
CA GLY A 281 -3.20 -28.04 -27.02
C GLY A 281 -2.01 -27.53 -27.83
N GLU A 282 -2.23 -26.67 -28.82
CA GLU A 282 -1.15 -26.01 -29.56
C GLU A 282 -0.58 -24.84 -28.76
N GLY A 283 0.75 -24.72 -28.82
CA GLY A 283 1.49 -23.63 -28.21
C GLY A 283 2.12 -22.74 -29.26
N VAL A 284 2.21 -21.46 -28.96
CA VAL A 284 2.85 -20.46 -29.81
C VAL A 284 3.67 -19.48 -28.98
N ILE A 285 4.72 -18.94 -29.59
CA ILE A 285 5.48 -17.83 -29.02
C ILE A 285 5.08 -16.55 -29.76
N VAL A 286 4.63 -15.57 -29.00
CA VAL A 286 4.31 -14.24 -29.49
C VAL A 286 5.44 -13.30 -29.16
N ARG A 287 5.93 -12.57 -30.17
CA ARG A 287 6.85 -11.46 -30.02
C ARG A 287 6.08 -10.15 -29.95
N PHE A 288 6.19 -9.46 -28.82
CA PHE A 288 5.58 -8.17 -28.56
C PHE A 288 6.64 -7.07 -28.57
N HIS A 289 6.46 -6.04 -29.41
CA HIS A 289 7.39 -4.92 -29.51
C HIS A 289 6.62 -3.64 -29.86
N GLU A 290 7.04 -2.50 -29.28
CA GLU A 290 6.41 -1.19 -29.51
C GLU A 290 4.88 -1.18 -29.31
N GLY A 291 4.39 -1.94 -28.32
CA GLY A 291 2.97 -1.94 -27.96
C GLY A 291 2.08 -2.81 -28.85
N ALA A 292 2.67 -3.62 -29.74
CA ALA A 292 1.92 -4.52 -30.61
C ALA A 292 2.59 -5.89 -30.74
N THR A 293 1.78 -6.90 -31.05
CA THR A 293 2.26 -8.19 -31.53
C THR A 293 2.84 -8.02 -32.92
N GLN A 294 4.10 -8.42 -33.11
CA GLN A 294 4.80 -8.28 -34.39
C GLN A 294 4.96 -9.60 -35.13
N GLN A 295 5.16 -10.69 -34.39
CA GLN A 295 5.44 -12.02 -34.97
C GLN A 295 4.90 -13.10 -34.04
N VAL A 296 4.47 -14.21 -34.64
CA VAL A 296 4.08 -15.43 -33.96
C VAL A 296 4.95 -16.57 -34.49
N TYR A 297 5.39 -17.46 -33.60
CA TYR A 297 6.18 -18.63 -33.91
C TYR A 297 5.46 -19.86 -33.37
N SER A 298 5.44 -20.96 -34.13
CA SER A 298 4.98 -22.23 -33.57
C SER A 298 5.94 -22.69 -32.47
N CYS A 299 5.43 -23.36 -31.43
CA CYS A 299 6.29 -23.95 -30.40
C CYS A 299 7.25 -25.02 -30.95
N VAL A 300 6.91 -25.64 -32.08
CA VAL A 300 7.77 -26.63 -32.75
C VAL A 300 8.99 -25.95 -33.37
N ASP A 301 8.79 -24.84 -34.09
CA ASP A 301 9.88 -24.09 -34.73
C ASP A 301 10.71 -23.28 -33.71
N ALA A 302 10.08 -22.92 -32.59
CA ALA A 302 10.68 -22.13 -31.53
C ALA A 302 11.97 -22.71 -30.96
N VAL A 303 12.06 -24.05 -30.82
CA VAL A 303 13.27 -24.71 -30.31
C VAL A 303 14.48 -24.38 -31.19
N ALA A 304 14.30 -24.33 -32.51
CA ALA A 304 15.37 -24.00 -33.45
C ALA A 304 15.77 -22.51 -33.41
N ILE A 305 14.86 -21.63 -33.01
CA ILE A 305 15.05 -20.18 -33.05
C ILE A 305 15.54 -19.61 -31.72
N PHE A 306 15.02 -20.12 -30.60
CA PHE A 306 15.23 -19.58 -29.26
C PHE A 306 16.11 -20.49 -28.38
N SER A 307 16.42 -21.71 -28.84
CA SER A 307 17.14 -22.73 -28.05
C SER A 307 16.48 -23.03 -26.69
N LYS A 308 15.21 -22.67 -26.55
CA LYS A 308 14.38 -22.88 -25.36
C LYS A 308 13.04 -23.47 -25.84
N PRO A 309 12.62 -24.65 -25.35
CA PRO A 309 11.31 -25.18 -25.67
C PRO A 309 10.21 -24.35 -25.01
N CYS A 310 9.01 -24.47 -25.55
CA CYS A 310 7.79 -24.06 -24.87
C CYS A 310 7.60 -24.87 -23.58
N GLU A 311 7.26 -24.18 -22.50
CA GLU A 311 7.11 -24.72 -21.14
C GLU A 311 5.65 -25.04 -20.81
N LEU A 312 4.70 -24.19 -21.25
CA LEU A 312 3.27 -24.39 -21.03
C LEU A 312 2.70 -25.51 -21.91
N THR A 313 3.30 -25.67 -23.09
CA THR A 313 2.88 -26.66 -24.08
C THR A 313 3.85 -27.83 -24.10
N ALA A 314 3.39 -28.99 -23.62
CA ALA A 314 4.16 -30.22 -23.75
C ALA A 314 4.40 -30.50 -25.23
N THR A 315 5.67 -30.60 -25.64
CA THR A 315 6.00 -31.09 -26.97
C THR A 315 5.43 -32.51 -27.09
N PRO A 316 4.63 -32.84 -28.12
CA PRO A 316 4.20 -34.22 -28.30
C PRO A 316 5.46 -35.08 -28.36
N ALA A 317 5.47 -36.17 -27.58
CA ALA A 317 6.58 -37.11 -27.60
C ALA A 317 6.82 -37.51 -29.06
N SER A 318 8.03 -37.24 -29.55
CA SER A 318 8.47 -37.69 -30.87
C SER A 318 8.18 -39.18 -30.94
N THR A 319 7.21 -39.57 -31.75
CA THR A 319 6.93 -40.98 -32.00
C THR A 319 8.12 -41.48 -32.79
N GLU A 320 9.06 -42.13 -32.10
CA GLU A 320 10.16 -42.84 -32.74
C GLU A 320 9.53 -43.82 -33.74
N PRO A 321 9.93 -43.80 -35.03
CA PRO A 321 9.33 -44.69 -36.00
C PRO A 321 9.64 -46.12 -35.57
N GLU A 322 8.57 -46.87 -35.26
CA GLU A 322 8.63 -48.29 -34.94
C GLU A 322 9.40 -48.99 -36.06
N ALA A 323 10.57 -49.51 -35.72
CA ALA A 323 11.40 -50.26 -36.65
C ALA A 323 10.59 -51.45 -37.15
N ALA A 324 10.29 -51.46 -38.45
CA ALA A 324 9.60 -52.57 -39.10
C ALA A 324 10.39 -53.87 -38.84
N PRO A 325 9.72 -54.99 -38.50
CA PRO A 325 10.40 -56.26 -38.31
C PRO A 325 10.97 -56.73 -39.66
N ALA A 326 12.24 -57.15 -39.64
CA ALA A 326 12.88 -57.77 -40.79
C ALA A 326 12.29 -59.18 -41.02
N GLU A 327 11.85 -59.46 -42.25
CA GLU A 327 11.59 -60.82 -42.77
C GLU A 327 12.88 -61.53 -43.15
#